data_AF-K1Z6A3-F1
#
_entry.id   AF-K1Z6A3-F1
#
_cell.length_a   1.000
_cell.length_b   1.000
_cell.length_c   1.000
_cell.angle_alpha   90.00
_cell.angle_beta   90.00
_cell.angle_gamma   90.00
#
_symmetry.space_group_name_H-M   'P 1'
#
loop_
_entity.id
_entity.type
_entity.pdbx_description
1 polymer ?
#
loop_
_entity_poly.entity_id
_entity_poly.type
_entity_poly.pdbx_seq_one_letter_code
_entity_poly.pdbx_strand_id
1 'polypeptide(L)'
;MKNKILPIMVGLLFVAMAQAKAGETKVVTDISFDGQTFQAGKQIENPDNPAEKIIEVNVSGSGNDTVTVFSLDNPKIAETEYALTGQISYHNITTPGFLEMLNHFPQGQFFTRALSPEGPLGLIQASSPWRTFTLPFTTNKDIKAPSKIELNLSLPGGGTIYLKSISLVEHTTGAKALVAPLASGTGDGPVWWSDRTAGWLGAMSGVFIGFAGALIGICSSKGRAKRLVQGIMFLTLGLGLMMVVMGIVAVIREQPYVVYYPLLLGGGIITVVFGALVKTIQKRYLDLELRKMSAVDAGR
;
A
#
# COMPACT_ATOMS: atom_id res chain seq x y z
N MET A 1 -39.86 -5.85 -4.90
CA MET A 1 -38.53 -5.79 -5.55
C MET A 1 -37.48 -6.08 -4.48
N LYS A 2 -36.92 -7.30 -4.49
CA LYS A 2 -36.10 -7.86 -3.42
C LYS A 2 -34.62 -7.50 -3.60
N ASN A 3 -34.00 -7.07 -2.49
CA ASN A 3 -32.58 -6.78 -2.26
C ASN A 3 -31.60 -7.61 -3.11
N LYS A 4 -31.07 -7.01 -4.18
CA LYS A 4 -29.95 -7.56 -4.96
C LYS A 4 -28.63 -6.80 -4.80
N ILE A 5 -28.57 -5.77 -3.95
CA ILE A 5 -27.38 -4.90 -3.83
C ILE A 5 -26.30 -5.52 -2.91
N LEU A 6 -26.68 -6.30 -1.89
CA LEU A 6 -25.74 -6.89 -0.94
C LEU A 6 -24.85 -8.04 -1.49
N PRO A 7 -25.33 -8.96 -2.36
CA PRO A 7 -24.46 -9.99 -2.94
C PRO A 7 -23.48 -9.44 -4.00
N ILE A 8 -23.70 -8.23 -4.52
CA ILE A 8 -22.83 -7.62 -5.54
C ILE A 8 -21.54 -7.05 -4.91
N MET A 9 -21.61 -6.47 -3.71
CA MET A 9 -20.39 -6.00 -3.01
C MET A 9 -19.52 -7.15 -2.47
N VAL A 10 -20.12 -8.26 -2.02
CA VAL A 10 -19.37 -9.45 -1.58
C VAL A 10 -18.73 -10.16 -2.79
N GLY A 11 -19.43 -10.20 -3.93
CA GLY A 11 -18.88 -10.72 -5.19
C GLY A 11 -17.72 -9.89 -5.75
N LEU A 12 -17.76 -8.56 -5.62
CA LEU A 12 -16.67 -7.67 -6.04
C LEU A 12 -15.37 -7.87 -5.23
N LEU A 13 -15.48 -8.22 -3.94
CA LEU A 13 -14.30 -8.56 -3.13
C LEU A 13 -13.74 -9.95 -3.48
N PHE A 14 -14.61 -10.92 -3.80
CA PHE A 14 -14.19 -12.27 -4.23
C PHE A 14 -13.52 -12.27 -5.61
N VAL A 15 -13.96 -11.42 -6.54
CA VAL A 15 -13.32 -11.28 -7.87
C VAL A 15 -11.96 -10.59 -7.78
N ALA A 16 -11.75 -9.70 -6.80
CA ALA A 16 -10.44 -9.09 -6.57
C ALA A 16 -9.38 -10.08 -6.04
N MET A 17 -9.79 -11.16 -5.36
CA MET A 17 -8.89 -12.23 -4.90
C MET A 17 -8.54 -13.25 -6.00
N ALA A 18 -9.31 -13.33 -7.09
CA ALA A 18 -9.22 -14.44 -8.04
C ALA A 18 -8.20 -14.24 -9.18
N GLN A 19 -7.61 -13.05 -9.38
CA GLN A 19 -6.60 -12.85 -10.42
C GLN A 19 -5.53 -11.82 -10.02
N ALA A 20 -4.53 -12.30 -9.29
CA ALA A 20 -3.18 -11.82 -9.44
C ALA A 20 -2.25 -13.01 -9.20
N LYS A 21 -2.08 -13.85 -10.24
CA LYS A 21 -0.81 -14.57 -10.33
C LYS A 21 0.22 -13.46 -10.54
N ALA A 22 0.93 -13.11 -9.48
CA ALA A 22 2.02 -12.16 -9.52
C ALA A 22 2.91 -12.55 -10.71
N GLY A 23 3.09 -11.64 -11.67
CA GLY A 23 4.16 -11.82 -12.64
C GLY A 23 5.46 -11.97 -11.85
N GLU A 24 6.28 -12.96 -12.21
CA GLU A 24 7.55 -13.19 -11.55
C GLU A 24 8.44 -11.96 -11.76
N THR A 25 8.80 -11.28 -10.67
CA THR A 25 9.75 -10.16 -10.71
C THR A 25 11.15 -10.75 -10.68
N LYS A 26 11.91 -10.56 -11.75
CA LYS A 26 13.28 -11.02 -11.83
C LYS A 26 14.22 -9.82 -11.75
N VAL A 27 15.15 -9.85 -10.79
CA VAL A 27 16.22 -8.85 -10.73
C VAL A 27 17.19 -9.15 -11.87
N VAL A 28 17.28 -8.23 -12.84
CA VAL A 28 18.17 -8.34 -14.00
C VAL A 28 19.58 -7.94 -13.60
N THR A 29 19.69 -6.85 -12.85
CA THR A 29 20.98 -6.31 -12.40
C THR A 29 20.76 -5.61 -11.08
N ASP A 30 21.50 -6.04 -10.06
CA ASP A 30 21.65 -5.27 -8.84
C ASP A 30 22.74 -4.22 -9.08
N ILE A 31 22.38 -2.95 -8.89
CA ILE A 31 23.31 -1.84 -9.06
C ILE A 31 24.01 -1.63 -7.72
N SER A 32 24.84 -2.62 -7.40
CA SER A 32 25.73 -2.56 -6.24
C SER A 32 26.67 -1.35 -6.41
N PHE A 33 26.71 -0.50 -5.39
CA PHE A 33 27.60 0.67 -5.32
C PHE A 33 29.09 0.29 -5.23
N ASP A 34 29.42 -1.00 -5.20
CA ASP A 34 30.79 -1.49 -5.23
C ASP A 34 31.29 -1.62 -6.66
N GLY A 35 32.29 -0.79 -7.00
CA GLY A 35 33.01 -0.87 -8.28
C GLY A 35 32.35 -0.15 -9.45
N GLN A 36 31.22 0.52 -9.25
CA GLN A 36 30.59 1.35 -10.29
C GLN A 36 31.02 2.82 -10.21
N THR A 37 31.20 3.46 -11.37
CA THR A 37 31.55 4.89 -11.47
C THR A 37 30.26 5.71 -11.56
N PHE A 38 29.94 6.46 -10.49
CA PHE A 38 28.87 7.45 -10.51
C PHE A 38 29.34 8.71 -11.25
N GLN A 39 28.47 9.23 -12.11
CA GLN A 39 28.77 10.45 -12.87
C GLN A 39 28.48 11.70 -12.03
N ALA A 40 27.52 11.61 -11.12
CA ALA A 40 27.22 12.64 -10.13
C ALA A 40 26.97 12.03 -8.75
N GLY A 41 27.45 12.74 -7.73
CA GLY A 41 27.34 12.34 -6.33
C GLY A 41 28.60 11.68 -5.77
N LYS A 42 28.64 11.58 -4.45
CA LYS A 42 29.70 10.93 -3.68
C LYS A 42 29.11 9.73 -2.96
N GLN A 43 29.79 8.59 -3.05
CA GLN A 43 29.48 7.45 -2.22
C GLN A 43 29.95 7.69 -0.78
N ILE A 44 29.04 7.51 0.17
CA ILE A 44 29.29 7.65 1.60
C ILE A 44 28.77 6.40 2.33
N GLU A 45 29.26 6.17 3.55
CA GLU A 45 28.69 5.17 4.44
C GLU A 45 27.32 5.64 4.92
N ASN A 46 26.35 4.73 4.99
CA ASN A 46 25.05 5.05 5.56
C ASN A 46 25.23 5.35 7.06
N PRO A 47 24.87 6.56 7.54
CA PRO A 47 24.98 6.90 8.97
C PRO A 47 24.18 5.95 9.88
N ASP A 48 23.06 5.41 9.38
CA ASP A 48 22.19 4.50 10.12
C ASP A 48 22.70 3.05 10.11
N ASN A 49 23.51 2.68 9.11
CA ASN A 49 24.05 1.33 8.95
C ASN A 49 25.37 1.37 8.14
N PRO A 50 26.54 1.48 8.78
CA PRO A 50 27.82 1.64 8.07
C PRO A 50 28.16 0.53 7.06
N ALA A 51 27.54 -0.64 7.16
CA ALA A 51 27.70 -1.73 6.20
C ALA A 51 26.97 -1.48 4.86
N GLU A 52 26.03 -0.53 4.81
CA GLU A 52 25.30 -0.13 3.62
C GLU A 52 25.91 1.16 3.04
N LYS A 53 26.14 1.16 1.72
CA LYS A 53 26.65 2.32 0.98
C LYS A 53 25.48 3.12 0.40
N ILE A 54 25.57 4.45 0.48
CA ILE A 54 24.60 5.37 -0.12
C ILE A 54 25.31 6.36 -1.04
N ILE A 55 24.58 6.87 -2.03
CA ILE A 55 25.04 7.96 -2.87
C ILE A 55 24.43 9.26 -2.34
N GLU A 56 25.28 10.20 -1.98
CA GLU A 56 24.88 11.58 -1.71
C GLU A 56 25.07 12.42 -2.98
N VAL A 57 23.99 13.05 -3.45
CA VAL A 57 24.02 14.01 -4.55
C VAL A 57 23.63 15.38 -4.01
N ASN A 58 24.57 16.32 -4.07
CA ASN A 58 24.36 17.71 -3.67
C ASN A 58 24.28 18.58 -4.92
N VAL A 59 23.17 19.29 -5.10
CA VAL A 59 22.94 20.18 -6.24
C VAL A 59 22.77 21.61 -5.72
N SER A 60 23.59 22.53 -6.24
CA SER A 60 23.67 23.91 -5.74
C SER A 60 22.58 24.85 -6.25
N GLY A 61 21.75 24.41 -7.21
CA GLY A 61 20.57 25.15 -7.69
C GLY A 61 20.92 26.38 -8.53
N SER A 62 21.40 26.17 -9.75
CA SER A 62 21.66 27.24 -10.74
C SER A 62 20.62 27.33 -11.87
N GLY A 63 19.62 26.44 -11.87
CA GLY A 63 18.55 26.38 -12.87
C GLY A 63 18.85 25.40 -14.01
N ASN A 64 17.90 24.50 -14.26
CA ASN A 64 17.99 23.37 -15.19
C ASN A 64 19.13 22.36 -14.92
N ASP A 65 19.46 22.15 -13.65
CA ASP A 65 20.44 21.15 -13.22
C ASP A 65 19.81 19.76 -13.28
N THR A 66 19.84 19.17 -14.48
CA THR A 66 19.65 17.72 -14.65
C THR A 66 21.02 17.08 -14.64
N VAL A 67 21.27 16.24 -13.64
CA VAL A 67 22.53 15.51 -13.48
C VAL A 67 22.31 14.03 -13.69
N THR A 68 23.19 13.39 -14.46
CA THR A 68 23.20 11.94 -14.59
C THR A 68 23.86 11.36 -13.35
N VAL A 69 23.11 10.57 -12.58
CA VAL A 69 23.61 9.90 -11.37
C VAL A 69 24.48 8.72 -11.76
N PHE A 70 23.95 7.83 -12.61
CA PHE A 70 24.68 6.70 -13.16
C PHE A 70 24.16 6.31 -14.54
N SER A 71 24.96 5.51 -15.24
CA SER A 71 24.62 4.88 -16.51
C SER A 71 24.91 3.39 -16.48
N LEU A 72 24.01 2.59 -17.03
CA LEU A 72 24.15 1.15 -17.22
C LEU A 72 24.22 0.85 -18.73
N ASP A 73 25.39 0.42 -19.19
CA ASP A 73 25.59 -0.03 -20.57
C ASP A 73 25.19 -1.49 -20.74
N ASN A 74 24.50 -1.79 -21.84
CA ASN A 74 24.00 -3.12 -22.17
C ASN A 74 23.28 -3.81 -21.00
N PRO A 75 22.11 -3.31 -20.56
CA PRO A 75 21.41 -3.75 -19.35
C PRO A 75 20.86 -5.18 -19.38
N LYS A 76 21.04 -5.93 -20.50
CA LYS A 76 20.62 -7.34 -20.67
C LYS A 76 19.15 -7.63 -20.32
N ILE A 77 18.26 -6.66 -20.57
CA ILE A 77 16.82 -6.82 -20.37
C ILE A 77 16.27 -7.80 -21.41
N ALA A 78 15.52 -8.81 -20.97
CA ALA A 78 14.90 -9.80 -21.83
C ALA A 78 13.40 -9.56 -22.04
N GLU A 79 12.73 -8.94 -21.06
CA GLU A 79 11.29 -8.71 -21.09
C GLU A 79 10.89 -7.34 -21.67
N THR A 80 9.61 -7.19 -22.03
CA THR A 80 9.05 -5.91 -22.50
C THR A 80 8.61 -4.98 -21.38
N GLU A 81 8.54 -5.47 -20.15
CA GLU A 81 8.15 -4.73 -18.95
C GLU A 81 9.31 -4.75 -17.96
N TYR A 82 9.88 -3.58 -17.66
CA TYR A 82 10.98 -3.45 -16.70
C TYR A 82 10.89 -2.13 -15.92
N ALA A 83 11.61 -2.05 -14.81
CA ALA A 83 11.70 -0.84 -14.02
C ALA A 83 13.07 -0.67 -13.38
N LEU A 84 13.45 0.58 -13.19
CA LEU A 84 14.48 0.93 -12.23
C LEU A 84 13.83 1.23 -10.89
N THR A 85 14.23 0.51 -9.84
CA THR A 85 13.70 0.66 -8.48
C THR A 85 14.81 0.99 -7.51
N GLY A 86 14.49 1.71 -6.44
CA GLY A 86 15.43 1.89 -5.33
C GLY A 86 14.82 2.70 -4.19
N GLN A 87 15.67 3.15 -3.28
CA GLN A 87 15.30 4.00 -2.16
C GLN A 87 15.87 5.40 -2.34
N ILE A 88 15.07 6.42 -2.03
CA ILE A 88 15.45 7.82 -2.08
C ILE A 88 15.07 8.53 -0.77
N SER A 89 15.95 9.36 -0.27
CA SER A 89 15.71 10.34 0.81
C SER A 89 16.21 11.70 0.35
N TYR A 90 15.59 12.79 0.83
CA TYR A 90 16.00 14.12 0.39
C TYR A 90 15.65 15.21 1.40
N HIS A 91 16.47 16.25 1.41
CA HIS A 91 16.37 17.37 2.34
C HIS A 91 16.56 18.70 1.62
N ASN A 92 15.85 19.73 2.11
CA ASN A 92 15.99 21.12 1.69
C ASN A 92 15.65 21.37 0.21
N ILE A 93 14.66 20.64 -0.32
CA ILE A 93 14.20 20.83 -1.70
C ILE A 93 13.23 22.01 -1.76
N THR A 94 13.67 23.11 -2.37
CA THR A 94 12.90 24.36 -2.45
C THR A 94 11.96 24.40 -3.66
N THR A 95 12.40 23.83 -4.79
CA THR A 95 11.62 23.74 -6.03
C THR A 95 11.44 22.27 -6.39
N PRO A 96 10.22 21.81 -6.72
CA PRO A 96 9.98 20.42 -7.08
C PRO A 96 10.92 19.93 -8.20
N GLY A 97 11.56 18.79 -7.94
CA GLY A 97 12.39 18.04 -8.89
C GLY A 97 11.83 16.64 -9.16
N PHE A 98 12.53 15.85 -9.96
CA PHE A 98 12.12 14.48 -10.29
C PHE A 98 13.32 13.60 -10.65
N LEU A 99 13.14 12.29 -10.48
CA LEU A 99 13.99 11.30 -11.13
C LEU A 99 13.48 11.02 -12.54
N GLU A 100 14.41 10.79 -13.45
CA GLU A 100 14.14 10.37 -14.81
C GLU A 100 14.98 9.15 -15.15
N MET A 101 14.35 8.14 -15.76
CA MET A 101 15.05 7.03 -16.40
C MET A 101 15.06 7.29 -17.89
N LEU A 102 16.24 7.45 -18.48
CA LEU A 102 16.43 7.63 -19.91
C LEU A 102 16.92 6.32 -20.54
N ASN A 103 16.22 5.85 -21.57
CA ASN A 103 16.49 4.61 -22.27
C ASN A 103 16.97 4.93 -23.67
N HIS A 104 18.11 4.37 -24.06
CA HIS A 104 18.68 4.54 -25.39
C HIS A 104 18.40 3.28 -26.22
N PHE A 105 17.61 3.42 -27.26
CA PHE A 105 17.32 2.39 -28.23
C PHE A 105 17.96 2.74 -29.58
N PRO A 106 18.18 1.76 -30.47
CA PRO A 106 18.63 2.04 -31.84
C PRO A 106 17.71 3.01 -32.60
N GLN A 107 16.42 3.03 -32.27
CA GLN A 107 15.42 3.89 -32.93
C GLN A 107 15.31 5.29 -32.32
N GLY A 108 15.89 5.54 -31.14
CA GLY A 108 15.77 6.82 -30.44
C GLY A 108 15.86 6.70 -28.92
N GLN A 109 15.67 7.82 -28.24
CA GLN A 109 15.68 7.90 -26.78
C GLN A 109 14.26 8.04 -26.24
N PHE A 110 13.98 7.33 -25.14
CA PHE A 110 12.68 7.34 -24.47
C PHE A 110 12.85 7.42 -22.97
N PHE A 111 11.96 8.10 -22.27
CA PHE A 111 12.13 8.35 -20.84
C PHE A 111 10.87 8.05 -20.03
N THR A 112 11.10 7.80 -18.73
CA THR A 112 10.07 7.81 -17.69
C THR A 112 10.46 8.81 -16.62
N ARG A 113 9.53 9.64 -16.14
CA ARG A 113 9.75 10.62 -15.06
C ARG A 113 8.85 10.37 -13.87
N ALA A 114 9.41 10.53 -12.68
CA ALA A 114 8.67 10.51 -11.42
C ALA A 114 7.97 11.88 -11.18
N LEU A 115 6.77 12.05 -11.75
CA LEU A 115 6.00 13.31 -11.70
C LEU A 115 4.70 13.21 -10.88
N SER A 116 4.44 12.09 -10.23
CA SER A 116 3.23 11.92 -9.43
C SER A 116 3.26 12.82 -8.18
N PRO A 117 2.12 13.26 -7.64
CA PRO A 117 2.11 14.02 -6.38
C PRO A 117 2.65 13.21 -5.19
N GLU A 118 2.48 11.88 -5.22
CA GLU A 118 2.89 10.95 -4.17
C GLU A 118 3.19 9.55 -4.74
N GLY A 119 3.73 8.65 -3.90
CA GLY A 119 4.03 7.26 -4.25
C GLY A 119 5.42 7.03 -4.89
N PRO A 120 5.68 5.83 -5.44
CA PRO A 120 6.99 5.49 -6.01
C PRO A 120 7.38 6.32 -7.25
N LEU A 121 6.40 6.91 -7.93
CA LEU A 121 6.59 7.87 -9.02
C LEU A 121 6.50 9.32 -8.52
N GLY A 122 6.59 9.54 -7.21
CA GLY A 122 6.40 10.84 -6.58
C GLY A 122 7.47 11.86 -6.99
N LEU A 123 7.06 13.11 -7.16
CA LEU A 123 7.95 14.26 -7.26
C LEU A 123 8.87 14.34 -6.03
N ILE A 124 10.02 14.95 -6.22
CA ILE A 124 10.98 15.29 -5.17
C ILE A 124 10.66 16.71 -4.73
N GLN A 125 10.14 16.90 -3.51
CA GLN A 125 9.71 18.22 -3.03
C GLN A 125 9.80 18.31 -1.50
N ALA A 126 10.15 19.47 -0.97
CA ALA A 126 10.38 19.70 0.45
C ALA A 126 11.44 18.73 1.04
N SER A 127 11.05 17.90 2.00
CA SER A 127 11.91 16.87 2.60
C SER A 127 11.15 15.57 2.72
N SER A 128 11.85 14.44 2.56
CA SER A 128 11.30 13.11 2.74
C SER A 128 12.29 12.23 3.49
N PRO A 129 11.83 11.39 4.43
CA PRO A 129 12.61 10.23 4.84
C PRO A 129 12.79 9.26 3.67
N TRP A 130 13.52 8.17 3.91
CA TRP A 130 13.66 7.09 2.94
C TRP A 130 12.30 6.60 2.45
N ARG A 131 12.13 6.61 1.14
CA ARG A 131 10.97 6.05 0.45
C ARG A 131 11.40 5.32 -0.82
N THR A 132 10.59 4.35 -1.24
CA THR A 132 10.80 3.67 -2.52
C THR A 132 10.53 4.60 -3.69
N PHE A 133 11.35 4.52 -4.73
CA PHE A 133 11.04 5.02 -6.05
C PHE A 133 11.00 3.88 -7.08
N THR A 134 10.18 4.06 -8.12
CA THR A 134 10.06 3.13 -9.24
C THR A 134 9.88 3.92 -10.53
N LEU A 135 10.73 3.66 -11.52
CA LEU A 135 10.65 4.24 -12.87
C LEU A 135 10.35 3.09 -13.85
N PRO A 136 9.07 2.80 -14.12
CA PRO A 136 8.70 1.71 -15.01
C PRO A 136 8.83 2.12 -16.48
N PHE A 137 9.08 1.15 -17.33
CA PHE A 137 9.07 1.31 -18.77
C PHE A 137 8.47 0.07 -19.43
N THR A 138 7.72 0.30 -20.50
CA THR A 138 7.11 -0.77 -21.28
C THR A 138 7.44 -0.55 -22.75
N THR A 139 8.00 -1.57 -23.37
CA THR A 139 8.24 -1.62 -24.81
C THR A 139 7.22 -2.53 -25.49
N ASN A 140 7.12 -2.40 -26.81
CA ASN A 140 6.46 -3.41 -27.64
C ASN A 140 7.45 -4.56 -27.90
N LYS A 141 6.95 -5.77 -28.13
CA LYS A 141 7.77 -6.97 -28.42
C LYS A 141 8.69 -6.83 -29.63
N ASP A 142 8.36 -5.92 -30.54
CA ASP A 142 9.12 -5.65 -31.77
C ASP A 142 10.32 -4.70 -31.54
N ILE A 143 10.39 -4.06 -30.38
CA ILE A 143 11.48 -3.13 -30.02
C ILE A 143 12.56 -3.93 -29.31
N LYS A 144 13.78 -3.91 -29.87
CA LYS A 144 14.98 -4.49 -29.23
C LYS A 144 15.22 -3.86 -27.86
N ALA A 145 15.81 -4.60 -26.92
CA ALA A 145 16.20 -4.07 -25.62
C ALA A 145 17.06 -2.78 -25.73
N PRO A 146 16.97 -1.86 -24.76
CA PRO A 146 17.79 -0.65 -24.78
C PRO A 146 19.27 -1.00 -24.69
N SER A 147 20.11 -0.27 -25.42
CA SER A 147 21.58 -0.42 -25.37
C SER A 147 22.19 0.26 -24.15
N LYS A 148 21.49 1.23 -23.56
CA LYS A 148 21.94 1.99 -22.39
C LYS A 148 20.74 2.51 -21.59
N ILE A 149 20.86 2.52 -20.28
CA ILE A 149 19.91 3.18 -19.36
C ILE A 149 20.66 4.18 -18.50
N GLU A 150 20.09 5.37 -18.32
CA GLU A 150 20.63 6.41 -17.43
C GLU A 150 19.60 6.77 -16.37
N LEU A 151 20.05 6.93 -15.12
CA LEU A 151 19.27 7.58 -14.07
C LEU A 151 19.69 9.03 -13.99
N ASN A 152 18.77 9.91 -14.31
CA ASN A 152 18.93 11.35 -14.22
C ASN A 152 18.14 11.89 -13.03
N LEU A 153 18.69 12.94 -12.42
CA LEU A 153 18.08 13.70 -11.35
C LEU A 153 17.93 15.15 -11.82
N SER A 154 16.70 15.64 -11.89
CA SER A 154 16.42 17.05 -12.15
C SER A 154 16.05 17.74 -10.85
N LEU A 155 16.86 18.71 -10.42
CA LEU A 155 16.66 19.42 -9.16
C LEU A 155 16.87 20.94 -9.31
N PRO A 156 15.90 21.67 -9.93
CA PRO A 156 16.09 23.06 -10.31
C PRO A 156 16.39 24.01 -9.14
N GLY A 157 15.81 23.75 -7.96
CA GLY A 157 15.99 24.56 -6.76
C GLY A 157 17.15 24.13 -5.86
N GLY A 158 17.93 23.13 -6.29
CA GLY A 158 18.99 22.53 -5.49
C GLY A 158 18.48 21.74 -4.28
N GLY A 159 19.43 21.22 -3.52
CA GLY A 159 19.20 20.42 -2.32
C GLY A 159 20.10 19.18 -2.24
N THR A 160 19.87 18.37 -1.22
CA THR A 160 20.64 17.14 -0.99
C THR A 160 19.74 15.93 -1.12
N ILE A 161 20.19 14.96 -1.90
CA ILE A 161 19.49 13.71 -2.16
C ILE A 161 20.38 12.54 -1.81
N TYR A 162 19.79 11.51 -1.23
CA TYR A 162 20.44 10.26 -0.92
C TYR A 162 19.75 9.13 -1.67
N LEU A 163 20.52 8.26 -2.31
CA LEU A 163 20.04 7.09 -3.03
C LEU A 163 20.69 5.82 -2.50
N LYS A 164 19.91 4.74 -2.41
CA LYS A 164 20.42 3.42 -2.02
C LYS A 164 19.61 2.27 -2.62
N SER A 165 20.19 1.07 -2.60
CA SER A 165 19.55 -0.18 -3.05
C SER A 165 18.90 -0.06 -4.44
N ILE A 166 19.64 0.44 -5.43
CA ILE A 166 19.11 0.61 -6.78
C ILE A 166 19.23 -0.72 -7.53
N SER A 167 18.17 -1.15 -8.19
CA SER A 167 18.15 -2.37 -8.97
C SER A 167 17.31 -2.21 -10.23
N LEU A 168 17.72 -2.90 -11.29
CA LEU A 168 16.95 -3.07 -12.50
C LEU A 168 16.17 -4.38 -12.43
N VAL A 169 14.85 -4.30 -12.53
CA VAL A 169 13.94 -5.44 -12.44
C VAL A 169 13.14 -5.60 -13.73
N GLU A 170 12.89 -6.84 -14.14
CA GLU A 170 12.03 -7.19 -15.28
C GLU A 170 10.86 -8.04 -14.82
N HIS A 171 9.74 -7.98 -15.54
CA HIS A 171 8.55 -8.78 -15.26
C HIS A 171 8.08 -9.51 -16.50
N THR A 172 7.84 -10.81 -16.38
CA THR A 172 7.20 -11.59 -17.45
C THR A 172 5.69 -11.32 -17.45
N THR A 173 5.25 -10.47 -18.40
CA THR A 173 3.87 -10.13 -18.84
C THR A 173 2.73 -10.29 -17.81
N GLY A 174 2.12 -9.16 -17.41
CA GLY A 174 0.88 -9.13 -16.63
C GLY A 174 0.49 -7.78 -16.03
N ALA A 175 1.02 -6.64 -16.52
CA ALA A 175 0.49 -5.27 -16.45
C ALA A 175 -0.19 -4.72 -15.16
N LYS A 176 0.05 -5.31 -13.99
CA LYS A 176 -0.41 -4.77 -12.68
C LYS A 176 0.67 -4.69 -11.61
N ALA A 177 1.88 -5.18 -11.87
CA ALA A 177 2.94 -5.27 -10.86
C ALA A 177 3.84 -4.03 -10.78
N LEU A 178 4.00 -3.26 -11.87
CA LEU A 178 4.98 -2.16 -11.94
C LEU A 178 4.60 -0.88 -11.16
N VAL A 179 3.33 -0.75 -10.77
CA VAL A 179 2.80 0.36 -9.94
C VAL A 179 2.20 -0.16 -8.63
N ALA A 180 2.29 -1.47 -8.36
CA ALA A 180 2.03 -1.95 -7.02
C ALA A 180 3.05 -1.26 -6.11
N PRO A 181 2.63 -0.55 -5.05
CA PRO A 181 3.60 0.02 -4.13
C PRO A 181 4.46 -1.15 -3.68
N LEU A 182 5.78 -1.06 -3.90
CA LEU A 182 6.74 -1.75 -3.04
C LEU A 182 6.50 -1.14 -1.65
N ALA A 183 5.44 -1.62 -0.98
CA ALA A 183 5.10 -1.25 0.36
C ALA A 183 6.23 -1.83 1.20
N SER A 184 7.08 -0.92 1.67
CA SER A 184 8.11 -1.21 2.64
C SER A 184 7.46 -1.92 3.84
N GLY A 185 7.78 -3.20 4.00
CA GLY A 185 7.30 -4.02 5.09
C GLY A 185 7.71 -5.47 4.89
N THR A 186 9.02 -5.73 5.02
CA THR A 186 9.62 -7.05 5.30
C THR A 186 8.94 -8.26 4.65
N GLY A 187 9.44 -8.67 3.49
CA GLY A 187 9.24 -10.02 2.95
C GLY A 187 7.86 -10.30 2.32
N ASP A 188 7.91 -10.89 1.14
CA ASP A 188 6.86 -11.71 0.54
C ASP A 188 5.66 -11.01 -0.14
N GLY A 189 5.72 -10.98 -1.48
CA GLY A 189 4.57 -10.89 -2.39
C GLY A 189 4.14 -9.49 -2.86
N PRO A 190 3.48 -9.37 -4.03
CA PRO A 190 2.94 -8.09 -4.49
C PRO A 190 1.75 -7.65 -3.62
N VAL A 191 1.93 -6.51 -2.96
CA VAL A 191 0.95 -5.90 -2.08
C VAL A 191 -0.06 -5.09 -2.93
N TRP A 192 -1.34 -5.47 -2.91
CA TRP A 192 -2.37 -4.85 -3.76
C TRP A 192 -3.09 -3.65 -3.11
N TRP A 193 -2.78 -3.30 -1.85
CA TRP A 193 -3.26 -2.09 -1.19
C TRP A 193 -2.18 -1.46 -0.27
N SER A 194 -2.21 -0.15 -0.04
CA SER A 194 -1.15 0.54 0.71
C SER A 194 -1.40 0.58 2.23
N ASP A 195 -0.37 0.85 3.04
CA ASP A 195 -0.52 1.13 4.48
C ASP A 195 -1.50 2.26 4.77
N ARG A 196 -1.52 3.27 3.90
CA ARG A 196 -2.48 4.38 3.99
C ARG A 196 -3.91 3.90 3.73
N THR A 197 -4.11 3.01 2.76
CA THR A 197 -5.42 2.39 2.49
C THR A 197 -5.90 1.57 3.69
N ALA A 198 -5.00 0.79 4.31
CA ALA A 198 -5.28 0.08 5.54
C ALA A 198 -5.64 1.05 6.69
N GLY A 199 -4.91 2.17 6.80
CA GLY A 199 -5.20 3.23 7.76
C GLY A 199 -6.59 3.85 7.58
N TRP A 200 -6.97 4.21 6.35
CA TRP A 200 -8.31 4.74 6.04
C TRP A 200 -9.41 3.72 6.33
N LEU A 201 -9.23 2.46 5.93
CA LEU A 201 -10.19 1.40 6.23
C LEU A 201 -10.36 1.20 7.74
N GLY A 202 -9.26 1.21 8.49
CA GLY A 202 -9.27 1.13 9.95
C GLY A 202 -10.04 2.31 10.58
N ALA A 203 -9.72 3.54 10.16
CA ALA A 203 -10.36 4.74 10.68
C ALA A 203 -11.87 4.77 10.37
N MET A 204 -12.26 4.53 9.12
CA MET A 204 -13.67 4.50 8.72
C MET A 204 -14.43 3.39 9.45
N SER A 205 -13.87 2.18 9.49
CA SER A 205 -14.50 1.05 10.18
C SER A 205 -14.65 1.33 11.67
N GLY A 206 -13.63 1.93 12.31
CA GLY A 206 -13.66 2.31 13.71
C GLY A 206 -14.79 3.31 14.02
N VAL A 207 -14.97 4.33 13.17
CA VAL A 207 -16.07 5.29 13.31
C VAL A 207 -17.43 4.60 13.18
N PHE A 208 -17.63 3.78 12.14
CA PHE A 208 -18.89 3.06 11.94
C PHE A 208 -19.22 2.11 13.12
N ILE A 209 -18.23 1.38 13.62
CA ILE A 209 -18.39 0.46 14.75
C ILE A 209 -18.68 1.24 16.03
N GLY A 210 -18.00 2.36 16.26
CA GLY A 210 -18.26 3.25 17.40
C GLY A 210 -19.69 3.78 17.41
N PHE A 211 -20.18 4.27 16.26
CA PHE A 211 -21.56 4.74 16.12
C PHE A 211 -22.58 3.61 16.30
N ALA A 212 -22.34 2.43 15.72
CA ALA A 212 -23.20 1.27 15.91
C ALA A 212 -23.26 0.85 17.39
N GLY A 213 -22.13 0.82 18.08
CA GLY A 213 -22.03 0.52 19.51
C GLY A 213 -22.79 1.53 20.38
N ALA A 214 -22.64 2.82 20.10
CA ALA A 214 -23.36 3.88 20.80
C ALA A 214 -24.88 3.75 20.62
N LEU A 215 -25.34 3.50 19.38
CA LEU A 215 -26.76 3.33 19.08
C LEU A 215 -27.34 2.10 19.79
N ILE A 216 -26.63 0.98 19.77
CA ILE A 216 -26.98 -0.23 20.53
C ILE A 216 -27.08 0.06 22.03
N GLY A 217 -26.13 0.80 22.60
CA GLY A 217 -26.13 1.19 24.01
C GLY A 217 -27.35 2.04 24.40
N ILE A 218 -27.69 3.06 23.60
CA ILE A 218 -28.82 3.96 23.85
C ILE A 218 -30.16 3.21 23.68
N CYS A 219 -30.32 2.39 22.65
CA CYS A 219 -31.56 1.67 22.40
C CYS A 219 -31.79 0.54 23.43
N SER A 220 -30.72 -0.17 23.83
CA SER A 220 -30.81 -1.24 24.82
C SER A 220 -31.10 -0.72 26.22
N SER A 221 -30.58 0.45 26.61
CA SER A 221 -30.89 1.05 27.92
C SER A 221 -32.37 1.47 28.05
N LYS A 222 -33.00 1.88 26.94
CA LYS A 222 -34.40 2.30 26.90
C LYS A 222 -35.39 1.14 26.67
N GLY A 223 -34.91 -0.09 26.47
CA GLY A 223 -35.77 -1.24 26.15
C GLY A 223 -36.55 -1.11 24.83
N ARG A 224 -36.14 -0.21 23.94
CA ARG A 224 -36.82 0.05 22.66
C ARG A 224 -36.09 -0.61 21.50
N ALA A 225 -36.80 -0.81 20.39
CA ALA A 225 -36.26 -1.26 19.11
C ALA A 225 -35.43 -2.56 19.15
N LYS A 226 -35.83 -3.55 19.97
CA LYS A 226 -35.14 -4.86 20.14
C LYS A 226 -34.70 -5.49 18.83
N ARG A 227 -35.58 -5.54 17.82
CA ARG A 227 -35.27 -6.12 16.49
C ARG A 227 -34.18 -5.37 15.74
N LEU A 228 -34.16 -4.04 15.82
CA LEU A 228 -33.14 -3.21 15.15
C LEU A 228 -31.78 -3.39 15.84
N VAL A 229 -31.75 -3.37 17.17
CA VAL A 229 -30.52 -3.58 17.95
C VAL A 229 -29.93 -4.96 17.69
N GLN A 230 -30.77 -6.01 17.73
CA GLN A 230 -30.33 -7.36 17.40
C GLN A 230 -29.87 -7.47 15.95
N GLY A 231 -30.58 -6.85 15.00
CA GLY A 231 -30.21 -6.82 13.60
C GLY A 231 -28.83 -6.20 13.36
N ILE A 232 -28.56 -5.01 13.90
CA ILE A 232 -27.26 -4.34 13.79
C ILE A 232 -26.17 -5.20 14.44
N MET A 233 -26.43 -5.73 15.65
CA MET A 233 -25.46 -6.54 16.38
C MET A 233 -25.09 -7.83 15.63
N PHE A 234 -26.06 -8.57 15.09
CA PHE A 234 -25.79 -9.77 14.30
C PHE A 234 -25.11 -9.45 12.97
N LEU A 235 -25.47 -8.33 12.33
CA LEU A 235 -24.81 -7.88 11.10
C LEU A 235 -23.33 -7.55 11.36
N THR A 236 -23.04 -6.77 12.39
CA THR A 236 -21.66 -6.43 12.76
C THR A 236 -20.86 -7.67 13.17
N LEU A 237 -21.48 -8.60 13.92
CA LEU A 237 -20.85 -9.87 14.28
C LEU A 237 -20.55 -10.74 13.05
N GLY A 238 -21.47 -10.82 12.10
CA GLY A 238 -21.28 -11.54 10.84
C GLY A 238 -20.15 -10.95 9.99
N LEU A 239 -20.06 -9.62 9.93
CA LEU A 239 -18.94 -8.93 9.27
C LEU A 239 -17.60 -9.24 9.97
N GLY A 240 -17.56 -9.23 11.30
CA GLY A 240 -16.37 -9.58 12.07
C GLY A 240 -15.88 -11.00 11.77
N LEU A 241 -16.78 -11.98 11.80
CA LEU A 241 -16.47 -13.38 11.47
C LEU A 241 -15.98 -13.53 10.03
N MET A 242 -16.64 -12.85 9.08
CA MET A 242 -16.22 -12.86 7.68
C MET A 242 -14.81 -12.29 7.52
N MET A 243 -14.48 -11.18 8.21
CA MET A 243 -13.13 -10.61 8.19
C MET A 243 -12.08 -11.56 8.77
N VAL A 244 -12.39 -12.27 9.87
CA VAL A 244 -11.49 -13.29 10.43
C VAL A 244 -11.24 -14.41 9.43
N VAL A 245 -12.30 -14.94 8.81
CA VAL A 245 -12.17 -16.00 7.80
C VAL A 245 -11.31 -15.52 6.63
N MET A 246 -11.53 -14.30 6.13
CA MET A 246 -10.72 -13.71 5.06
C MET A 246 -9.26 -13.52 5.49
N GLY A 247 -9.01 -13.08 6.71
CA GLY A 247 -7.66 -12.94 7.27
C GLY A 247 -6.94 -14.29 7.36
N ILE A 248 -7.63 -15.35 7.78
CA ILE A 248 -7.07 -16.72 7.82
C ILE A 248 -6.73 -17.20 6.41
N VAL A 249 -7.64 -16.99 5.45
CA VAL A 249 -7.37 -17.33 4.04
C VAL A 249 -6.17 -16.57 3.51
N ALA A 250 -6.01 -15.29 3.85
CA ALA A 250 -4.87 -14.48 3.45
C ALA A 250 -3.54 -15.02 4.03
N VAL A 251 -3.52 -15.46 5.30
CA VAL A 251 -2.34 -16.11 5.91
C VAL A 251 -2.00 -17.42 5.19
N ILE A 252 -2.99 -18.26 4.89
CA ILE A 252 -2.78 -19.53 4.17
C ILE A 252 -2.23 -19.29 2.75
N ARG A 253 -2.54 -18.13 2.16
CA ARG A 253 -2.08 -17.71 0.83
C ARG A 253 -0.79 -16.88 0.87
N GLU A 254 -0.08 -16.89 2.00
CA GLU A 254 1.20 -16.18 2.18
C GLU A 254 1.11 -14.71 1.76
N GLN A 255 -0.03 -14.07 2.07
CA GLN A 255 -0.21 -12.66 1.76
C GLN A 255 0.63 -11.79 2.72
N PRO A 256 1.04 -10.58 2.28
CA PRO A 256 1.81 -9.66 3.11
C PRO A 256 1.13 -9.28 4.44
N TYR A 257 1.92 -8.95 5.46
CA TYR A 257 1.44 -8.54 6.79
C TYR A 257 0.36 -7.45 6.75
N VAL A 258 0.55 -6.46 5.88
CA VAL A 258 -0.35 -5.32 5.66
C VAL A 258 -1.76 -5.76 5.21
N VAL A 259 -1.91 -6.95 4.62
CA VAL A 259 -3.19 -7.49 4.16
C VAL A 259 -3.88 -8.29 5.26
N TYR A 260 -3.22 -9.30 5.82
CA TYR A 260 -3.89 -10.20 6.76
C TYR A 260 -4.06 -9.61 8.16
N TYR A 261 -3.12 -8.76 8.62
CA TYR A 261 -3.13 -8.27 9.99
C TYR A 261 -4.35 -7.39 10.31
N PRO A 262 -4.73 -6.39 9.48
CA PRO A 262 -5.93 -5.60 9.73
C PRO A 262 -7.22 -6.42 9.71
N LEU A 263 -7.29 -7.45 8.85
CA LEU A 263 -8.46 -8.33 8.75
C LEU A 263 -8.61 -9.20 9.99
N LEU A 264 -7.52 -9.83 10.44
CA LEU A 264 -7.52 -10.68 11.64
C LEU A 264 -7.75 -9.87 12.91
N LEU A 265 -7.02 -8.75 13.08
CA LEU A 265 -7.14 -7.92 14.27
C LEU A 265 -8.53 -7.26 14.34
N GLY A 266 -8.94 -6.58 13.26
CA GLY A 266 -10.23 -5.89 13.21
C GLY A 266 -11.40 -6.87 13.33
N GLY A 267 -11.38 -7.95 12.54
CA GLY A 267 -12.39 -9.00 12.60
C GLY A 267 -12.44 -9.69 13.96
N GLY A 268 -11.28 -9.96 14.56
CA GLY A 268 -11.17 -10.56 15.88
C GLY A 268 -11.76 -9.68 16.98
N ILE A 269 -11.39 -8.40 17.03
CA ILE A 269 -11.93 -7.43 17.99
C ILE A 269 -13.46 -7.35 17.85
N ILE A 270 -13.97 -7.18 16.62
CA ILE A 270 -15.42 -7.11 16.38
C ILE A 270 -16.12 -8.37 16.88
N THR A 271 -15.58 -9.53 16.53
CA THR A 271 -16.18 -10.82 16.90
C THR A 271 -16.23 -11.01 18.41
N VAL A 272 -15.14 -10.70 19.10
CA VAL A 272 -15.04 -10.84 20.56
C VAL A 272 -15.97 -9.84 21.26
N VAL A 273 -15.91 -8.57 20.89
CA VAL A 273 -16.69 -7.49 21.52
C VAL A 273 -18.18 -7.72 21.32
N PHE A 274 -18.64 -7.88 20.08
CA PHE A 274 -20.06 -8.06 19.80
C PHE A 274 -20.56 -9.45 20.24
N GLY A 275 -19.72 -10.48 20.15
CA GLY A 275 -20.02 -11.81 20.66
C GLY A 275 -20.29 -11.82 22.17
N ALA A 276 -19.47 -11.12 22.95
CA ALA A 276 -19.68 -10.96 24.39
C ALA A 276 -20.93 -10.11 24.71
N LEU A 277 -21.20 -9.08 23.89
CA LEU A 277 -22.36 -8.20 24.09
C LEU A 277 -23.70 -8.88 23.79
N VAL A 278 -23.75 -9.89 22.90
CA VAL A 278 -24.99 -10.59 22.54
C VAL A 278 -25.75 -11.08 23.77
N LYS A 279 -25.07 -11.83 24.64
CA LYS A 279 -25.69 -12.41 25.85
C LYS A 279 -26.15 -11.31 26.82
N THR A 280 -25.32 -10.28 27.00
CA THR A 280 -25.60 -9.16 27.90
C THR A 280 -26.84 -8.37 27.46
N ILE A 281 -26.94 -8.05 26.17
CA ILE A 281 -28.07 -7.29 25.62
C ILE A 281 -29.35 -8.12 25.63
N GLN A 282 -29.27 -9.40 25.27
CA GLN A 282 -30.42 -10.31 25.35
C GLN A 282 -31.00 -10.39 26.76
N LYS A 283 -30.13 -10.55 27.78
CA LYS A 283 -30.54 -10.56 29.18
C LYS A 283 -31.22 -9.25 29.59
N ARG A 284 -30.65 -8.10 29.22
CA ARG A 284 -31.25 -6.78 29.54
C ARG A 284 -32.64 -6.59 28.96
N TYR A 285 -32.86 -6.96 27.70
CA TYR A 285 -34.19 -6.88 27.10
C TYR A 285 -35.18 -7.81 27.80
N LEU A 286 -34.75 -9.01 28.19
CA LEU A 286 -35.58 -9.96 28.92
C LEU A 286 -35.96 -9.42 30.31
N ASP A 287 -35.01 -8.85 31.05
CA ASP A 287 -35.27 -8.23 32.36
C ASP A 287 -36.27 -7.06 32.26
N LEU A 288 -36.18 -6.25 31.20
CA LEU A 288 -37.13 -5.15 30.95
C LEU A 288 -38.52 -5.66 30.57
N GLU A 289 -38.60 -6.76 29.81
CA GLU A 289 -39.87 -7.44 29.49
C GLU A 289 -40.51 -8.02 30.76
N LEU A 290 -39.73 -8.68 31.63
CA LEU A 290 -40.22 -9.20 32.91
C LEU A 290 -40.73 -8.10 33.86
N ARG A 291 -40.00 -6.98 33.99
CA ARG A 291 -40.44 -5.83 34.79
C ARG A 291 -41.74 -5.22 34.28
N LYS A 292 -41.93 -5.21 32.96
CA LYS A 292 -43.17 -4.73 32.34
C LYS A 292 -44.34 -5.66 32.66
N MET A 293 -44.12 -6.98 32.64
CA MET A 293 -45.14 -7.96 33.03
C MET A 293 -45.51 -7.83 34.50
N SER A 294 -44.53 -7.77 35.42
CA SER A 294 -44.79 -7.63 36.86
C SER A 294 -45.53 -6.34 37.21
N ALA A 295 -45.27 -5.24 36.50
CA ALA A 295 -45.97 -3.97 36.73
C ALA A 295 -47.44 -4.01 36.25
N VAL A 296 -47.74 -4.79 35.21
CA VAL A 296 -49.12 -4.99 34.75
C VAL A 296 -49.88 -5.88 35.73
N ASP A 297 -49.24 -6.90 36.28
CA ASP A 297 -49.86 -7.81 37.25
C ASP A 297 -50.10 -7.13 38.61
N ALA A 298 -49.21 -6.22 39.05
CA ALA A 298 -49.37 -5.46 40.29
C ALA A 298 -50.39 -4.30 40.20
N GLY A 299 -50.80 -3.93 38.99
CA GLY A 299 -51.75 -2.84 38.72
C GLY A 299 -53.19 -3.29 38.50
N ARG A 300 -53.48 -4.59 38.66
CA ARG A 300 -54.83 -5.18 38.69
C ARG A 300 -55.20 -5.56 40.10
#